data_AF-A0A6P1TT19-F1
#
_entry.id   AF-A0A6P1TT19-F1
#
_cell.length_a   1.000
_cell.length_b   1.000
_cell.length_c   1.000
_cell.angle_alpha   90.00
_cell.angle_beta   90.00
_cell.angle_gamma   90.00
#
_symmetry.space_group_name_H-M   'P 1'
#
loop_
_entity.id
_entity.type
_entity.pdbx_description
1 polymer ?
#
loop_
_entity_poly.entity_id
_entity_poly.type
_entity_poly.pdbx_seq_one_letter_code
_entity_poly.pdbx_strand_id
1 'polypeptide(L)' 'MILKITFVFVTSIHKDVTERLGQINPSLANRARVVLDLNKSERHIRGGLATKEKYLHKSKYNQVY' A
#
# COMPACT_ATOMS: atom_id res chain seq x y z
N MET A 1 -13.32 12.30 -5.62
CA MET A 1 -13.07 11.52 -6.85
C MET A 1 -11.72 10.80 -6.83
N ILE A 2 -10.64 11.45 -6.36
CA ILE A 2 -9.27 10.90 -6.33
C ILE A 2 -9.14 9.58 -5.54
N LEU A 3 -9.68 9.51 -4.30
CA LEU A 3 -9.58 8.32 -3.43
C LEU A 3 -10.23 7.05 -4.02
N LYS A 4 -11.29 7.22 -4.83
CA LYS A 4 -12.02 6.12 -5.46
C LYS A 4 -11.27 5.57 -6.68
N ILE A 5 -10.56 6.43 -7.42
CA ILE A 5 -9.72 6.04 -8.56
C ILE A 5 -8.48 5.27 -8.08
N THR A 6 -7.78 5.77 -7.04
CA THR A 6 -6.61 5.08 -6.48
C THR A 6 -6.96 3.72 -5.86
N PHE A 7 -8.10 3.61 -5.18
CA PHE A 7 -8.55 2.33 -4.63
C PHE A 7 -8.83 1.28 -5.70
N VAL A 8 -9.54 1.66 -6.78
CA VAL A 8 -9.80 0.77 -7.92
C VAL A 8 -8.50 0.38 -8.61
N PHE A 9 -7.57 1.31 -8.81
CA PHE A 9 -6.29 1.02 -9.46
C PHE A 9 -5.43 0.04 -8.65
N VAL A 10 -5.30 0.27 -7.33
CA VAL A 10 -4.54 -0.61 -6.44
C VAL A 10 -5.14 -2.01 -6.39
N THR A 11 -6.47 -2.14 -6.27
CA THR A 11 -7.12 -3.46 -6.20
C THR A 11 -7.09 -4.22 -7.53
N SER A 12 -7.29 -3.54 -8.66
CA SER A 12 -7.20 -4.16 -10.00
C SER A 12 -5.77 -4.58 -10.33
N ILE A 13 -4.77 -3.72 -10.05
CA ILE A 13 -3.36 -4.06 -10.26
C ILE A 13 -2.93 -5.21 -9.37
N HIS A 14 -3.35 -5.22 -8.10
CA HIS A 14 -3.02 -6.32 -7.21
C HIS A 14 -3.51 -7.66 -7.78
N LYS A 15 -4.76 -7.73 -8.25
CA LYS A 15 -5.30 -8.94 -8.89
C LYS A 15 -4.52 -9.36 -10.14
N ASP A 16 -4.24 -8.42 -11.03
CA ASP A 16 -3.46 -8.72 -12.25
C ASP A 16 -2.05 -9.23 -11.93
N VAL A 17 -1.37 -8.66 -10.92
CA VAL A 17 0.00 -9.03 -10.55
C VAL A 17 0.06 -10.35 -9.77
N THR A 18 -0.92 -10.64 -8.91
CA THR A 18 -0.88 -11.87 -8.09
C THR A 18 -1.49 -13.09 -8.76
N GLU A 19 -2.53 -12.91 -9.60
CA GLU A 19 -3.30 -14.02 -10.18
C GLU A 19 -2.96 -14.21 -11.67
N ARG A 20 -3.09 -13.15 -12.46
CA ARG A 20 -2.99 -13.23 -13.93
C ARG A 20 -1.55 -13.29 -14.43
N LEU A 21 -0.64 -12.53 -13.82
CA LEU A 21 0.77 -12.46 -14.23
C LEU A 21 1.49 -13.80 -14.10
N GLY A 22 1.15 -14.61 -13.10
CA GLY A 22 1.72 -15.95 -12.92
C GLY A 22 1.39 -16.91 -14.07
N GLN A 23 0.21 -16.75 -14.68
CA GLN A 23 -0.24 -17.55 -15.82
C GLN A 23 0.38 -17.10 -17.15
N ILE A 24 0.64 -15.81 -17.31
CA ILE A 24 1.18 -15.23 -18.54
C ILE A 24 2.71 -15.26 -18.56
N ASN A 25 3.36 -14.88 -17.46
CA ASN A 25 4.82 -14.80 -17.36
C ASN A 25 5.30 -15.15 -15.94
N PRO A 26 5.60 -16.43 -15.67
CA PRO A 26 6.02 -16.88 -14.34
C PRO A 26 7.36 -16.27 -13.90
N SER A 27 8.29 -16.00 -14.82
CA SER A 27 9.57 -15.36 -14.50
C SER A 27 9.40 -13.92 -13.99
N LEU A 28 8.50 -13.15 -14.63
CA LEU A 28 8.17 -11.80 -14.17
C LEU A 28 7.38 -11.82 -12.86
N ALA A 29 6.47 -12.78 -12.68
CA ALA A 29 5.71 -12.95 -11.44
C ALA A 29 6.62 -13.21 -10.22
N ASN A 30 7.68 -14.02 -10.39
CA ASN A 30 8.65 -14.28 -9.33
C ASN A 30 9.41 -13.02 -8.92
N ARG A 31 9.78 -12.16 -9.88
CA ARG A 31 10.41 -10.86 -9.59
C ARG A 31 9.45 -9.91 -8.89
N ALA A 32 8.20 -9.85 -9.32
CA ALA A 32 7.18 -9.03 -8.68
C ALA A 32 6.88 -9.49 -7.24
N ARG A 33 6.94 -10.80 -6.97
CA ARG A 33 6.72 -11.36 -5.63
C ARG A 33 7.74 -10.86 -4.60
N VAL A 34 9.02 -10.76 -4.97
CA VAL A 34 10.07 -10.19 -4.10
C VAL A 34 9.72 -8.77 -3.65
N VAL A 35 9.23 -7.93 -4.57
CA VAL A 35 8.84 -6.55 -4.26
C VAL A 35 7.57 -6.51 -3.39
N LEU A 36 6.60 -7.39 -3.65
CA LEU A 36 5.39 -7.48 -2.83
C LEU A 36 5.69 -7.94 -1.40
N ASP A 37 6.62 -8.87 -1.22
CA ASP A 37 7.02 -9.38 0.09
C ASP A 37 7.76 -8.29 0.90
N LEU A 38 8.64 -7.52 0.26
CA LEU A 38 9.26 -6.33 0.86
C LEU A 38 8.20 -5.30 1.29
N ASN A 39 7.28 -4.96 0.39
CA ASN A 39 6.21 -4.01 0.71
C ASN A 39 5.33 -4.48 1.89
N LYS A 40 5.14 -5.79 2.03
CA LYS A 40 4.38 -6.40 3.11
C LYS A 40 5.14 -6.34 4.43
N SER A 41 6.46 -6.57 4.45
CA SER A 41 7.28 -6.46 5.67
C SER A 41 7.33 -5.01 6.17
N GLU A 42 7.45 -4.04 5.27
CA GLU A 42 7.47 -2.60 5.60
C GLU A 42 6.10 -2.03 6.00
N ARG A 43 5.00 -2.75 5.74
CA ARG A 43 3.63 -2.28 6.03
C ARG A 43 3.47 -1.86 7.49
N HIS A 44 4.07 -2.59 8.43
CA HIS A 44 3.94 -2.29 9.85
C HIS A 44 4.68 -1.00 10.23
N ILE A 45 5.83 -0.73 9.61
CA ILE A 45 6.58 0.53 9.79
C ILE A 45 5.74 1.70 9.27
N ARG A 46 5.17 1.55 8.06
CA ARG A 46 4.26 2.56 7.47
C ARG A 46 3.01 2.79 8.34
N GLY A 47 2.45 1.73 8.91
CA GLY A 47 1.30 1.82 9.83
C GLY A 47 1.63 2.54 11.14
N GLY A 48 2.84 2.31 11.69
CA GLY A 48 3.34 3.03 12.86
C GLY A 48 3.50 4.53 12.59
N LEU A 49 4.08 4.89 11.44
CA LEU A 49 4.22 6.28 11.00
C LEU A 49 2.86 6.97 10.82
N ALA A 50 1.90 6.31 10.16
CA ALA A 50 0.56 6.85 9.97
C ALA A 50 -0.18 7.09 11.31
N THR A 51 0.03 6.21 12.30
CA THR A 51 -0.53 6.38 13.64
C THR A 51 0.11 7.57 14.36
N LYS A 52 1.44 7.68 14.31
CA LYS A 52 2.17 8.82 14.89
C LYS A 52 1.71 10.15 14.28
N GLU A 53 1.59 10.23 12.97
CA GLU A 53 1.11 11.43 12.27
C GLU A 53 -0.32 11.80 12.65
N LYS A 54 -1.23 10.82 12.74
CA LYS A 54 -2.62 11.03 13.18
C LYS A 54 -2.70 11.75 14.54
N TYR A 55 -1.88 11.33 15.51
CA TYR A 55 -1.87 11.94 16.84
C TYR A 55 -1.12 13.28 16.88
N LEU A 56 -0.04 13.44 16.11
CA LEU A 56 0.65 14.73 15.96
C LEU A 56 -0.29 15.81 15.41
N HIS A 57 -1.06 15.48 14.36
CA HIS A 57 -2.03 16.41 13.78
C HIS A 57 -3.15 16.76 14.75
N LYS A 58 -3.67 15.78 15.51
CA LYS A 58 -4.66 16.05 16.57
C LYS A 58 -4.13 16.96 17.66
N SER A 59 -2.88 16.76 18.10
CA SER A 59 -2.24 17.63 19.09
C SER A 59 -2.04 19.06 18.59
N LYS A 60 -1.75 19.25 17.29
CA LYS A 60 -1.62 20.60 16.70
C LYS A 60 -2.95 21.34 16.66
N TYR A 61 -4.05 20.67 16.28
CA TYR A 61 -5.38 21.31 16.34
C TYR A 61 -5.78 21.66 17.77
N ASN A 62 -5.45 20.84 18.77
CA ASN A 62 -5.72 21.12 20.19
C ASN A 62 -4.86 22.24 20.82
N GLN A 63 -3.77 22.68 20.17
CA GLN A 63 -3.00 23.84 20.64
C GLN A 63 -3.43 25.15 19.98
N VAL A 64 -4.16 25.07 18.87
CA VAL A 64 -4.59 26.23 18.07
C VAL A 64 -6.01 26.69 18.46
N TYR A 65 -6.75 25.87 19.20
CA TYR A 65 -8.02 26.21 19.85
C TYR A 65 -7.90 26.19 21.36
#